data_AF-A0A1B2JCX9-F1
#
_entry.id   AF-A0A1B2JCX9-F1
#
_cell.length_a   1.000
_cell.length_b   1.000
_cell.length_c   1.000
_cell.angle_alpha   90.00
_cell.angle_beta   90.00
_cell.angle_gamma   90.00
#
_symmetry.space_group_name_H-M   'P 1'
#
loop_
_entity.id
_entity.type
_entity.pdbx_description
1 polymer ?
#
loop_
_entity_poly.entity_id
_entity_poly.type
_entity_poly.pdbx_seq_one_letter_code
_entity_poly.pdbx_strand_id
1 'polypeptide(L)'
;MTLWHPVWTNHVEGLDMSYITTQMVVGGEPASTFPKTLYRDQVKVILEYLISKVGDNFTWVNLQLEPSDYDFDLIRNFKEGSFIHFPLEDHQPIPISKLLQIIYKIHEIYQENDSDHLIYIHCKQGKGRSGTVACAYLLFKYQYLSTPNEIYSRFEQIRMARGFHQIYSFSQKRYLEYFYDLLISSERQQLFNLWYGSGVQTKVIQIQFHGLYLPFQQQLEVALDEQNLLQESELIVKRDTLLINLNHVVDRSGDLKLQLKTSCFGVPSSSSSLSINVLFETMNNPKITDCTDAFVKFLKKNQKTQIVIPDETNTEQTDTSLKFSPISPIEIQVPQCKFDGIKGTNQKGLKFFEYIRLVVQLESSDTRLLTKSMQAVQAFNSKLLHHLAKSERQFSLLGN
;
A
#
# COMPACT_ATOMS: atom_id res chain seq x y z
N MET A 1 5.15 -10.38 -35.72
CA MET A 1 4.73 -8.98 -35.50
C MET A 1 4.96 -8.66 -34.02
N THR A 2 6.09 -8.03 -33.72
CA THR A 2 6.59 -7.70 -32.37
C THR A 2 5.98 -6.37 -31.91
N LEU A 3 5.01 -6.41 -31.00
CA LEU A 3 4.38 -5.22 -30.40
C LEU A 3 4.39 -5.30 -28.87
N TRP A 4 5.53 -5.58 -28.23
CA TRP A 4 5.63 -5.51 -26.76
C TRP A 4 7.03 -5.13 -26.29
N HIS A 5 7.40 -3.87 -26.51
CA HIS A 5 8.38 -3.18 -25.67
C HIS A 5 7.79 -1.81 -25.33
N PRO A 6 7.29 -1.59 -24.11
CA PRO A 6 7.07 -0.23 -23.66
C PRO A 6 8.45 0.45 -23.72
N VAL A 7 8.52 1.63 -24.35
CA VAL A 7 9.75 2.41 -24.43
C VAL A 7 9.94 3.07 -23.06
N TRP A 8 10.91 2.60 -22.28
CA TRP A 8 11.30 3.19 -20.98
C TRP A 8 12.63 3.90 -21.21
N THR A 9 12.73 5.22 -21.00
CA THR A 9 13.98 5.93 -21.28
C THR A 9 14.38 6.94 -20.22
N ASN A 10 15.41 6.55 -19.46
CA ASN A 10 16.54 7.34 -18.98
C ASN A 10 16.35 8.42 -17.90
N HIS A 11 17.44 8.57 -17.15
CA HIS A 11 17.72 9.72 -16.29
C HIS A 11 17.74 11.01 -17.11
N VAL A 12 17.19 12.07 -16.53
CA VAL A 12 17.29 13.42 -17.08
C VAL A 12 18.66 14.00 -16.73
N GLU A 13 19.39 14.44 -17.74
CA GLU A 13 20.73 15.00 -17.53
C GLU A 13 20.65 16.26 -16.64
N GLY A 14 21.44 16.28 -15.57
CA GLY A 14 21.50 17.39 -14.63
C GLY A 14 20.36 17.47 -13.61
N LEU A 15 19.43 16.51 -13.58
CA LEU A 15 18.31 16.48 -12.61
C LEU A 15 18.15 15.07 -12.00
N ASP A 16 17.84 15.00 -10.71
CA ASP A 16 17.48 13.77 -9.98
C ASP A 16 16.04 13.32 -10.30
N MET A 17 15.80 13.05 -11.58
CA MET A 17 14.53 12.51 -12.09
C MET A 17 14.76 11.57 -13.27
N SER A 18 13.87 10.59 -13.42
CA SER A 18 13.90 9.62 -14.51
C SER A 18 12.52 9.47 -15.11
N TYR A 19 12.46 9.39 -16.45
CA TYR A 19 11.24 8.96 -17.11
C TYR A 19 11.07 7.47 -16.89
N ILE A 20 10.02 7.12 -16.15
CA ILE A 20 9.59 5.74 -16.01
C ILE A 20 8.90 5.36 -17.31
N THR A 21 7.87 6.09 -17.72
CA THR A 21 7.32 5.99 -19.09
C THR A 21 7.49 7.33 -19.80
N THR A 22 7.10 7.41 -21.08
CA THR A 22 7.05 8.68 -21.81
C THR A 22 6.14 9.73 -21.15
N GLN A 23 5.17 9.30 -20.34
CA GLN A 23 4.16 10.14 -19.69
C GLN A 23 4.28 10.18 -18.16
N MET A 24 5.26 9.47 -17.57
CA MET A 24 5.42 9.37 -16.12
C MET A 24 6.87 9.55 -15.75
N VAL A 25 7.14 10.58 -14.95
CA VAL A 25 8.46 10.91 -14.43
C VAL A 25 8.47 10.74 -12.92
N VAL A 26 9.55 10.16 -12.39
CA VAL A 26 9.77 10.05 -10.94
C VAL A 26 11.04 10.79 -10.56
N GLY A 27 10.94 11.66 -9.55
CA GLY A 27 12.05 12.49 -9.07
C GLY A 27 12.23 12.52 -7.55
N GLY A 28 13.38 13.04 -7.12
CA GLY A 28 13.69 13.38 -5.74
C GLY A 28 12.96 14.63 -5.25
N GLU A 29 13.13 14.97 -3.96
CA GLU A 29 12.58 16.21 -3.41
C GLU A 29 13.26 17.46 -4.01
N PRO A 30 12.48 18.40 -4.57
CA PRO A 30 13.00 19.71 -4.96
C PRO A 30 13.36 20.56 -3.74
N ALA A 31 14.27 21.51 -3.92
CA ALA A 31 14.59 22.51 -2.91
C ALA A 31 14.29 23.93 -3.43
N SER A 32 13.89 24.82 -2.52
CA SER A 32 13.80 26.27 -2.80
C SER A 32 14.93 27.09 -2.18
N THR A 33 15.60 26.59 -1.12
CA THR A 33 16.52 27.40 -0.31
C THR A 33 17.89 26.78 -0.13
N PHE A 34 18.92 27.63 -0.10
CA PHE A 34 20.27 27.27 0.33
C PHE A 34 20.29 26.81 1.80
N PRO A 35 21.11 25.82 2.22
CA PRO A 35 22.10 25.09 1.41
C PRO A 35 21.56 23.86 0.69
N LYS A 36 20.26 23.53 0.80
CA LYS A 36 19.70 22.29 0.22
C LYS A 36 19.81 22.25 -1.30
N THR A 37 19.76 23.41 -1.95
CA THR A 37 19.99 23.58 -3.39
C THR A 37 21.43 23.25 -3.85
N LEU A 38 22.38 23.00 -2.94
CA LEU A 38 23.72 22.51 -3.29
C LEU A 38 23.72 21.03 -3.69
N TYR A 39 22.75 20.26 -3.20
CA TYR A 39 22.71 18.80 -3.38
C TYR A 39 21.32 18.28 -3.78
N ARG A 40 20.37 19.16 -4.05
CA ARG A 40 19.03 18.87 -4.58
C ARG A 40 18.70 19.85 -5.69
N ASP A 41 17.87 19.40 -6.62
CA ASP A 41 17.41 20.22 -7.73
C ASP A 41 16.53 21.36 -7.26
N GLN A 42 16.67 22.51 -7.91
CA GLN A 42 15.81 23.65 -7.64
C GLN A 42 14.42 23.40 -8.21
N VAL A 43 13.37 23.69 -7.44
CA VAL A 43 11.98 23.54 -7.88
C VAL A 43 11.70 24.27 -9.20
N LYS A 44 12.27 25.47 -9.37
CA LYS A 44 12.12 26.28 -10.58
C LYS A 44 12.72 25.59 -11.81
N VAL A 45 13.88 24.95 -11.66
CA VAL A 45 14.55 24.27 -12.77
C VAL A 45 13.74 23.05 -13.21
N ILE A 46 13.18 22.27 -12.26
CA ILE A 46 12.29 21.16 -12.61
C ILE A 46 11.03 21.68 -13.30
N LEU A 47 10.40 22.74 -12.77
CA LEU A 47 9.21 23.33 -13.36
C LEU A 47 9.47 23.85 -14.79
N GLU A 48 10.54 24.61 -15.00
CA GLU A 48 10.98 25.09 -16.32
C GLU A 48 11.26 23.93 -17.28
N TYR A 49 11.87 22.85 -16.79
CA TYR A 49 12.08 21.64 -17.58
C TYR A 49 10.75 21.03 -18.04
N LEU A 50 9.79 20.82 -17.14
CA LEU A 50 8.48 20.25 -17.49
C LEU A 50 7.74 21.15 -18.49
N ILE A 51 7.73 22.46 -18.27
CA ILE A 51 7.13 23.45 -19.18
C ILE A 51 7.79 23.39 -20.56
N SER A 52 9.11 23.27 -20.62
CA SER A 52 9.82 23.16 -21.90
C SER A 52 9.48 21.89 -22.70
N LYS A 53 8.99 20.84 -22.03
CA LYS A 53 8.66 19.55 -22.66
C LYS A 53 7.21 19.44 -23.07
N VAL A 54 6.29 19.85 -22.21
CA VAL A 54 4.85 19.61 -22.38
C VAL A 54 3.99 20.86 -22.15
N GLY A 55 4.60 22.04 -22.01
CA GLY A 55 3.90 23.28 -21.73
C GLY A 55 3.17 23.20 -20.39
N ASP A 56 1.85 23.38 -20.42
CA ASP A 56 0.97 23.30 -19.25
C ASP A 56 0.28 21.93 -19.11
N ASN A 57 0.69 20.94 -19.90
CA ASN A 57 0.12 19.60 -19.94
C ASN A 57 0.85 18.62 -19.00
N PHE A 58 0.95 19.01 -17.72
CA PHE A 58 1.50 18.14 -16.68
C PHE A 58 0.75 18.24 -15.35
N THR A 59 0.88 17.19 -14.53
CA THR A 59 0.47 17.19 -13.13
C THR A 59 1.64 16.83 -12.23
N TRP A 60 1.84 17.63 -11.18
CA TRP A 60 2.84 17.46 -10.14
C TRP A 60 2.24 16.75 -8.93
N VAL A 61 2.76 15.58 -8.60
CA VAL A 61 2.27 14.73 -7.50
C VAL A 61 3.30 14.67 -6.39
N ASN A 62 2.99 15.30 -5.26
CA ASN A 62 3.78 15.21 -4.04
C ASN A 62 3.25 14.08 -3.14
N LEU A 63 4.13 13.17 -2.72
CA LEU A 63 3.79 12.04 -1.83
C LEU A 63 4.26 12.22 -0.37
N GLN A 64 4.85 13.37 -0.02
CA GLN A 64 5.42 13.58 1.31
C GLN A 64 4.37 13.90 2.36
N LEU A 65 4.39 13.24 3.51
CA LEU A 65 3.64 13.70 4.68
C LEU A 65 4.42 14.79 5.43
N GLU A 66 5.74 14.64 5.48
CA GLU A 66 6.65 15.59 6.09
C GLU A 66 6.63 16.95 5.36
N PRO A 67 6.95 18.06 6.06
CA PRO A 67 7.08 19.36 5.43
C PRO A 67 8.10 19.31 4.28
N SER A 68 7.68 19.77 3.11
CA SER A 68 8.55 19.86 1.93
C SER A 68 9.41 21.11 1.94
N ASP A 69 10.56 21.04 1.28
CA ASP A 69 11.55 22.12 1.19
C ASP A 69 11.28 23.18 0.11
N TYR A 70 10.08 23.16 -0.47
CA TYR A 70 9.66 24.11 -1.49
C TYR A 70 8.21 24.53 -1.29
N ASP A 71 7.90 25.74 -1.74
CA ASP A 71 6.54 26.28 -1.69
C ASP A 71 5.68 25.64 -2.79
N PHE A 72 4.59 24.97 -2.37
CA PHE A 72 3.64 24.33 -3.28
C PHE A 72 2.92 25.34 -4.16
N ASP A 73 2.79 26.59 -3.71
CA ASP A 73 2.07 27.63 -4.43
C ASP A 73 2.80 28.03 -5.72
N LEU A 74 4.10 27.76 -5.83
CA LEU A 74 4.86 27.89 -7.07
C LEU A 74 4.31 27.00 -8.20
N ILE A 75 3.74 25.85 -7.86
CA ILE A 75 3.15 24.93 -8.83
C ILE A 75 1.65 25.16 -8.93
N ARG A 76 0.94 25.29 -7.79
CA ARG A 76 -0.52 25.47 -7.79
C ARG A 76 -0.96 26.71 -8.56
N ASN A 77 -0.21 27.81 -8.45
CA ASN A 77 -0.54 29.06 -9.13
C ASN A 77 -0.17 29.06 -10.62
N PHE A 78 0.57 28.04 -11.10
CA PHE A 78 0.92 27.93 -12.51
C PHE A 78 -0.31 27.59 -13.38
N LYS A 79 -1.11 26.61 -12.94
CA LYS A 79 -2.37 26.21 -13.60
C LYS A 79 -3.23 25.43 -12.61
N GLU A 80 -4.54 25.67 -12.61
CA GLU A 80 -5.47 24.90 -11.78
C GLU A 80 -5.37 23.41 -12.10
N GLY A 81 -5.28 22.57 -11.07
CA GLY A 81 -5.12 21.11 -11.23
C GLY A 81 -3.69 20.63 -11.51
N SER A 82 -2.71 21.53 -11.67
CA SER A 82 -1.31 21.17 -11.93
C SER A 82 -0.60 20.52 -10.73
N PHE A 83 -1.19 20.55 -9.53
CA PHE A 83 -0.57 20.06 -8.31
C PHE A 83 -1.54 19.21 -7.47
N ILE A 84 -1.08 18.05 -7.05
CA ILE A 84 -1.81 17.13 -6.18
C ILE A 84 -0.89 16.65 -5.06
N HIS A 85 -1.43 16.56 -3.85
CA HIS A 85 -0.69 16.14 -2.66
C HIS A 85 -1.36 14.95 -1.98
N PHE A 86 -0.62 13.84 -1.87
CA PHE A 86 -1.02 12.65 -1.14
C PHE A 86 -0.03 12.40 0.00
N PRO A 87 -0.33 12.83 1.24
CA PRO A 87 0.63 12.74 2.32
C PRO A 87 0.83 11.28 2.79
N LEU A 88 2.04 10.76 2.59
CA LEU A 88 2.45 9.41 2.98
C LEU A 88 3.69 9.44 3.88
N GLU A 89 3.66 8.67 4.96
CA GLU A 89 4.79 8.50 5.88
C GLU A 89 6.03 7.96 5.18
N ASP A 90 7.20 8.43 5.60
CA ASP A 90 8.47 7.95 5.05
C ASP A 90 8.76 6.51 5.51
N HIS A 91 9.37 5.72 4.63
CA HIS A 91 9.78 4.33 4.90
C HIS A 91 8.66 3.34 5.28
N GLN A 92 7.39 3.71 5.15
CA GLN A 92 6.25 2.81 5.35
C GLN A 92 5.73 2.27 4.01
N PRO A 93 5.07 1.09 3.99
CA PRO A 93 4.22 0.75 2.86
C PRO A 93 3.02 1.71 2.76
N ILE A 94 2.47 1.83 1.56
CA ILE A 94 1.27 2.63 1.31
C ILE A 94 0.06 1.76 1.63
N PRO A 95 -0.82 2.14 2.59
CA PRO A 95 -2.05 1.39 2.88
C PRO A 95 -2.85 1.12 1.60
N ILE A 96 -3.41 -0.08 1.44
CA ILE A 96 -4.05 -0.51 0.18
C ILE A 96 -5.16 0.46 -0.24
N SER A 97 -5.98 0.92 0.70
CA SER A 97 -7.03 1.90 0.44
C SER A 97 -6.49 3.22 -0.12
N LYS A 98 -5.37 3.73 0.42
CA LYS A 98 -4.70 4.94 -0.08
C LYS A 98 -4.04 4.69 -1.44
N LEU A 99 -3.44 3.53 -1.63
CA LEU A 99 -2.82 3.18 -2.91
C LEU A 99 -3.88 3.14 -4.03
N LEU A 100 -5.02 2.48 -3.80
CA LEU A 100 -6.16 2.48 -4.74
C LEU A 100 -6.61 3.91 -5.07
N GLN A 101 -6.73 4.79 -4.06
CA GLN A 101 -7.05 6.20 -4.24
C GLN A 101 -6.09 6.94 -5.17
N ILE A 102 -4.79 6.79 -4.93
CA ILE A 102 -3.76 7.43 -5.74
C ILE A 102 -3.81 6.89 -7.18
N ILE A 103 -3.89 5.57 -7.36
CA ILE A 103 -3.87 4.95 -8.68
C ILE A 103 -5.05 5.39 -9.54
N TYR A 104 -6.26 5.38 -8.98
CA TYR A 104 -7.43 5.82 -9.74
C TYR A 104 -7.38 7.33 -10.00
N LYS A 105 -6.89 8.16 -9.07
CA LYS A 105 -6.75 9.60 -9.36
C LYS A 105 -5.74 9.85 -10.48
N ILE A 106 -4.61 9.15 -10.48
CA ILE A 106 -3.64 9.18 -11.57
C ILE A 106 -4.29 8.74 -12.89
N HIS A 107 -5.08 7.67 -12.87
CA HIS A 107 -5.81 7.21 -14.06
C HIS A 107 -6.81 8.23 -14.58
N GLU A 108 -7.60 8.83 -13.69
CA GLU A 108 -8.58 9.88 -14.01
C GLU A 108 -7.90 11.07 -14.70
N ILE A 109 -6.77 11.53 -14.17
CA ILE A 109 -5.97 12.61 -14.79
C ILE A 109 -5.58 12.25 -16.22
N TYR A 110 -5.11 11.02 -16.46
CA TYR A 110 -4.79 10.59 -17.82
C TYR A 110 -6.00 10.45 -18.74
N GLN A 111 -7.21 10.22 -18.21
CA GLN A 111 -8.44 10.18 -19.00
C GLN A 111 -8.99 11.57 -19.33
N GLU A 112 -8.78 12.53 -18.43
CA GLU A 112 -9.31 13.90 -18.55
C GLU A 112 -8.40 14.84 -19.35
N ASN A 113 -7.16 14.44 -19.60
CA ASN A 113 -6.16 15.26 -20.30
C ASN A 113 -5.71 14.62 -21.62
N ASP A 114 -4.90 15.36 -22.37
CA ASP A 114 -4.38 14.95 -23.67
C ASP A 114 -3.51 13.69 -23.59
N SER A 115 -3.40 13.00 -24.73
CA SER A 115 -2.68 11.73 -24.85
C SER A 115 -1.17 11.81 -24.57
N ASP A 116 -0.61 12.99 -24.39
CA ASP A 116 0.79 13.26 -24.04
C ASP A 116 0.95 13.90 -22.63
N HIS A 117 -0.14 13.97 -21.84
CA HIS A 117 -0.11 14.52 -20.48
C HIS A 117 0.95 13.83 -19.62
N LEU A 118 1.78 14.62 -18.93
CA LEU A 118 2.90 14.12 -18.15
C LEU A 118 2.62 14.21 -16.65
N ILE A 119 2.83 13.11 -15.92
CA ILE A 119 2.72 13.10 -14.47
C ILE A 119 4.13 13.02 -13.86
N TYR A 120 4.50 14.05 -13.10
CA TYR A 120 5.72 14.10 -12.31
C TYR A 120 5.41 13.70 -10.87
N ILE A 121 5.97 12.60 -10.40
CA ILE A 121 5.75 12.06 -9.05
C ILE A 121 7.04 12.18 -8.25
N HIS A 122 6.97 12.76 -7.05
CA HIS A 122 8.12 12.79 -6.16
C HIS A 122 7.74 12.47 -4.71
N CYS A 123 8.76 12.10 -3.95
CA CYS A 123 8.72 12.00 -2.50
C CYS A 123 9.98 12.68 -1.95
N LYS A 124 10.61 12.15 -0.90
CA LYS A 124 11.89 12.68 -0.40
C LYS A 124 13.09 12.33 -1.29
N GLN A 125 13.18 11.06 -1.69
CA GLN A 125 14.30 10.52 -2.48
C GLN A 125 13.87 10.03 -3.87
N GLY A 126 12.58 10.05 -4.18
CA GLY A 126 12.06 9.50 -5.45
C GLY A 126 12.23 7.98 -5.58
N LYS A 127 12.18 7.25 -4.47
CA LYS A 127 12.41 5.80 -4.44
C LYS A 127 11.22 5.00 -3.89
N GLY A 128 11.15 4.72 -2.59
CA GLY A 128 10.13 3.82 -2.01
C GLY A 128 8.67 4.24 -2.28
N ARG A 129 8.26 5.42 -1.81
CA ARG A 129 6.87 5.93 -2.00
C ARG A 129 6.53 6.13 -3.48
N SER A 130 7.31 6.95 -4.19
CA SER A 130 7.10 7.26 -5.61
C SER A 130 7.17 6.04 -6.49
N GLY A 131 8.10 5.14 -6.21
CA GLY A 131 8.27 3.91 -6.93
C GLY A 131 7.13 2.91 -6.69
N THR A 132 6.62 2.78 -5.46
CA THR A 132 5.42 1.97 -5.21
C THR A 132 4.21 2.52 -5.98
N VAL A 133 3.99 3.84 -6.00
CA VAL A 133 2.91 4.46 -6.77
C VAL A 133 3.10 4.23 -8.28
N ALA A 134 4.31 4.48 -8.80
CA ALA A 134 4.61 4.28 -10.21
C ALA A 134 4.42 2.82 -10.62
N CYS A 135 5.03 1.87 -9.90
CA CYS A 135 4.88 0.44 -10.16
C CYS A 135 3.42 -0.03 -10.07
N ALA A 136 2.67 0.39 -9.05
CA ALA A 136 1.25 0.06 -8.93
C ALA A 136 0.43 0.62 -10.09
N TYR A 137 0.67 1.86 -10.51
CA TYR A 137 -0.01 2.43 -11.66
C TYR A 137 0.29 1.67 -12.95
N LEU A 138 1.53 1.26 -13.15
CA LEU A 138 1.91 0.51 -14.35
C LEU A 138 1.31 -0.90 -14.35
N LEU A 139 1.28 -1.59 -13.21
CA LEU A 139 0.57 -2.87 -13.07
C LEU A 139 -0.91 -2.72 -13.40
N PHE A 140 -1.53 -1.62 -12.96
CA PHE A 140 -2.92 -1.30 -13.28
C PHE A 140 -3.12 -0.98 -14.77
N LYS A 141 -2.36 -0.02 -15.32
CA LYS A 141 -2.49 0.49 -16.69
C LYS A 141 -2.25 -0.59 -17.74
N TYR A 142 -1.25 -1.43 -17.52
CA TYR A 142 -0.86 -2.49 -18.46
C TYR A 142 -1.42 -3.85 -18.07
N GLN A 143 -2.55 -3.88 -17.35
CA GLN A 143 -3.31 -5.10 -17.05
C GLN A 143 -2.40 -6.24 -16.57
N TYR A 144 -1.53 -5.95 -15.60
CA TYR A 144 -0.83 -6.98 -14.83
C TYR A 144 0.05 -7.92 -15.69
N LEU A 145 0.47 -7.45 -16.87
CA LEU A 145 1.38 -8.17 -17.78
C LEU A 145 2.81 -8.35 -17.24
N SER A 146 3.06 -7.91 -16.02
CA SER A 146 4.30 -8.12 -15.29
C SER A 146 3.98 -8.44 -13.84
N THR A 147 4.85 -9.21 -13.20
CA THR A 147 4.75 -9.47 -11.76
C THR A 147 5.27 -8.27 -10.95
N PRO A 148 4.88 -8.14 -9.67
CA PRO A 148 5.44 -7.13 -8.77
C PRO A 148 6.98 -7.11 -8.76
N ASN A 149 7.62 -8.29 -8.75
CA ASN A 149 9.08 -8.39 -8.72
C ASN A 149 9.75 -7.88 -10.01
N GLU A 150 9.18 -8.19 -11.16
CA GLU A 150 9.70 -7.71 -12.45
C GLU A 150 9.58 -6.18 -12.56
N ILE A 151 8.41 -5.64 -12.18
CA ILE A 151 8.18 -4.19 -12.31
C ILE A 151 9.04 -3.39 -11.34
N TYR A 152 9.25 -3.91 -10.12
CA TYR A 152 10.18 -3.32 -9.17
C TYR A 152 11.61 -3.37 -9.69
N SER A 153 12.07 -4.52 -10.16
CA SER A 153 13.43 -4.67 -10.68
C SER A 153 13.70 -3.71 -11.84
N ARG A 154 12.70 -3.54 -12.72
CA ARG A 154 12.78 -2.60 -13.84
C ARG A 154 12.81 -1.14 -13.36
N PHE A 155 11.96 -0.79 -12.40
CA PHE A 155 12.01 0.55 -11.80
C PHE A 155 13.38 0.85 -11.17
N GLU A 156 13.94 -0.10 -10.41
CA GLU A 156 15.29 0.06 -9.81
C GLU A 156 16.36 0.28 -10.89
N GLN A 157 16.31 -0.48 -11.99
CA GLN A 157 17.25 -0.33 -13.11
C GLN A 157 17.18 1.05 -13.80
N ILE A 158 16.01 1.69 -13.82
CA ILE A 158 15.79 3.00 -14.45
C ILE A 158 16.15 4.14 -13.50
N ARG A 159 15.79 4.01 -12.21
CA ARG A 159 15.86 5.11 -11.23
C ARG A 159 17.18 5.14 -10.45
N MET A 160 17.88 4.01 -10.34
CA MET A 160 19.08 3.88 -9.51
C MET A 160 20.35 3.72 -10.33
N ALA A 161 21.44 4.29 -9.80
CA ALA A 161 22.77 4.02 -10.29
C ALA A 161 23.11 2.52 -10.21
N ARG A 162 23.94 2.03 -11.15
CA ARG A 162 24.37 0.63 -11.19
C ARG A 162 24.96 0.19 -9.85
N GLY A 163 24.50 -0.95 -9.34
CA GLY A 163 24.95 -1.52 -8.05
C GLY A 163 24.12 -1.09 -6.84
N PHE A 164 23.21 -0.10 -6.98
CA PHE A 164 22.25 0.24 -5.94
C PHE A 164 20.94 -0.53 -6.16
N HIS A 165 20.81 -1.65 -5.45
CA HIS A 165 19.63 -2.52 -5.46
C HIS A 165 18.95 -2.52 -4.08
N GLN A 166 17.70 -2.99 -4.01
CA GLN A 166 16.93 -3.13 -2.75
C GLN A 166 16.49 -1.81 -2.13
N ILE A 167 15.91 -0.94 -2.94
CA ILE A 167 15.29 0.29 -2.43
C ILE A 167 14.06 -0.04 -1.58
N TYR A 168 13.34 -1.07 -1.98
CA TYR A 168 12.08 -1.44 -1.38
C TYR A 168 12.27 -2.35 -0.18
N SER A 169 11.63 -1.95 0.91
CA SER A 169 11.41 -2.80 2.09
C SER A 169 10.60 -4.04 1.72
N PHE A 170 10.71 -5.11 2.50
CA PHE A 170 9.82 -6.26 2.37
C PHE A 170 8.35 -5.89 2.59
N SER A 171 8.06 -4.94 3.48
CA SER A 171 6.68 -4.47 3.66
C SER A 171 6.14 -3.69 2.45
N GLN A 172 6.94 -2.83 1.81
CA GLN A 172 6.53 -2.15 0.58
C GLN A 172 6.24 -3.15 -0.54
N LYS A 173 7.11 -4.17 -0.69
CA LYS A 173 6.90 -5.25 -1.66
C LYS A 173 5.61 -6.03 -1.37
N ARG A 174 5.39 -6.41 -0.12
CA ARG A 174 4.18 -7.12 0.34
C ARG A 174 2.90 -6.35 -0.02
N TYR A 175 2.87 -5.04 0.19
CA TYR A 175 1.69 -4.25 -0.13
C TYR A 175 1.45 -4.12 -1.63
N LEU A 176 2.50 -4.08 -2.46
CA LEU A 176 2.31 -4.17 -3.91
C LEU A 176 1.85 -5.56 -4.34
N GLU A 177 2.30 -6.63 -3.68
CA GLU A 177 1.78 -7.99 -3.89
C GLU A 177 0.28 -8.05 -3.56
N TYR A 178 -0.17 -7.51 -2.43
CA TYR A 178 -1.61 -7.43 -2.11
C TYR A 178 -2.40 -6.64 -3.16
N PHE A 179 -1.85 -5.52 -3.63
CA PHE A 179 -2.48 -4.74 -4.69
C PHE A 179 -2.55 -5.53 -6.00
N TYR A 180 -1.48 -6.22 -6.38
CA TYR A 180 -1.46 -7.08 -7.57
C TYR A 180 -2.48 -8.22 -7.46
N ASP A 181 -2.59 -8.86 -6.30
CA ASP A 181 -3.58 -9.90 -6.03
C ASP A 181 -5.02 -9.38 -6.20
N LEU A 182 -5.30 -8.13 -5.78
CA LEU A 182 -6.58 -7.49 -6.07
C LEU A 182 -6.81 -7.31 -7.57
N LEU A 183 -5.77 -6.92 -8.31
CA LEU A 183 -5.91 -6.65 -9.74
C LEU A 183 -6.26 -7.93 -10.51
N ILE A 184 -5.64 -9.06 -10.19
CA ILE A 184 -5.77 -10.30 -10.98
C ILE A 184 -6.89 -11.24 -10.53
N SER A 185 -7.46 -11.04 -9.34
CA SER A 185 -8.46 -11.98 -8.78
C SER A 185 -9.82 -11.30 -8.54
N SER A 186 -10.78 -11.58 -9.42
CA SER A 186 -12.16 -11.11 -9.28
C SER A 186 -12.84 -11.56 -7.97
N GLU A 187 -12.43 -12.71 -7.43
CA GLU A 187 -12.87 -13.21 -6.12
C GLU A 187 -12.35 -12.32 -4.99
N ARG A 188 -11.05 -11.98 -5.02
CA ARG A 188 -10.46 -11.03 -4.07
C ARG A 188 -11.05 -9.64 -4.18
N GLN A 189 -11.39 -9.18 -5.38
CA GLN A 189 -12.09 -7.91 -5.59
C GLN A 189 -13.47 -7.90 -4.91
N GLN A 190 -14.23 -8.99 -5.08
CA GLN A 190 -15.55 -9.16 -4.45
C GLN A 190 -15.43 -9.21 -2.93
N LEU A 191 -14.47 -10.00 -2.42
CA LEU A 191 -14.13 -10.11 -1.00
C LEU A 191 -13.74 -8.76 -0.40
N PHE A 192 -12.82 -8.06 -1.04
CA PHE A 192 -12.35 -6.76 -0.60
C PHE A 192 -13.48 -5.73 -0.57
N ASN A 193 -14.31 -5.66 -1.62
CA ASN A 193 -15.48 -4.78 -1.63
C ASN A 193 -16.48 -5.14 -0.54
N LEU A 194 -16.74 -6.42 -0.33
CA LEU A 194 -17.66 -6.88 0.70
C LEU A 194 -17.14 -6.54 2.10
N TRP A 195 -15.90 -6.90 2.39
CA TRP A 195 -15.35 -6.77 3.74
C TRP A 195 -15.06 -5.32 4.08
N TYR A 196 -14.39 -4.60 3.18
CA TYR A 196 -14.13 -3.18 3.35
C TYR A 196 -15.43 -2.37 3.33
N GLY A 197 -16.38 -2.76 2.46
CA GLY A 197 -17.65 -2.05 2.28
C GLY A 197 -18.76 -2.41 3.27
N SER A 198 -18.65 -3.54 3.98
CA SER A 198 -19.59 -3.93 5.04
C SER A 198 -19.04 -3.67 6.43
N GLY A 199 -17.89 -2.99 6.54
CA GLY A 199 -17.26 -2.70 7.83
C GLY A 199 -16.82 -3.96 8.58
N VAL A 200 -16.44 -5.02 7.88
CA VAL A 200 -15.81 -6.18 8.51
C VAL A 200 -14.48 -5.73 9.09
N GLN A 201 -14.28 -5.97 10.38
CA GLN A 201 -13.06 -5.60 11.09
C GLN A 201 -12.27 -6.87 11.44
N THR A 202 -10.96 -6.76 11.30
CA THR A 202 -10.02 -7.77 11.81
C THR A 202 -9.51 -7.30 13.15
N LYS A 203 -9.59 -8.16 14.17
CA LYS A 203 -9.04 -7.89 15.49
C LYS A 203 -7.93 -8.88 15.77
N VAL A 204 -6.71 -8.40 15.91
CA VAL A 204 -5.60 -9.22 16.41
C VAL A 204 -5.77 -9.33 17.92
N ILE A 205 -6.06 -10.54 18.41
CA ILE A 205 -6.29 -10.80 19.84
C ILE A 205 -5.03 -11.30 20.55
N GLN A 206 -4.08 -11.85 19.79
CA GLN A 206 -2.84 -12.38 20.35
C GLN A 206 -1.71 -12.39 19.33
N ILE A 207 -0.50 -12.10 19.79
CA ILE A 207 0.75 -12.25 19.03
C ILE A 207 1.61 -13.27 19.76
N GLN A 208 2.11 -14.26 19.03
CA GLN A 208 2.97 -15.31 19.57
C GLN A 208 4.29 -15.33 18.81
N PHE A 209 5.42 -15.28 19.52
CA PHE A 209 6.75 -15.44 18.93
C PHE A 209 7.23 -16.85 19.20
N HIS A 210 7.65 -17.55 18.14
CA HIS A 210 8.06 -18.96 18.19
C HIS A 210 9.53 -19.12 17.81
N GLY A 211 10.19 -20.12 18.40
CA GLY A 211 11.59 -20.43 18.15
C GLY A 211 12.51 -19.30 18.61
N LEU A 212 12.33 -18.81 19.84
CA LEU A 212 13.15 -17.74 20.40
C LEU A 212 14.60 -18.19 20.60
N TYR A 213 15.54 -17.46 20.02
CA TYR A 213 16.98 -17.66 20.19
C TYR A 213 17.52 -16.65 21.20
N LEU A 214 17.72 -17.08 22.44
CA LEU A 214 18.07 -16.17 23.55
C LEU A 214 19.41 -16.55 24.19
N PRO A 215 20.51 -15.85 23.88
CA PRO A 215 21.65 -15.77 24.80
C PRO A 215 21.25 -14.99 26.08
N PHE A 216 21.96 -15.21 27.18
CA PHE A 216 21.63 -14.71 28.53
C PHE A 216 21.34 -13.19 28.58
N GLN A 217 20.32 -12.80 29.36
CA GLN A 217 19.88 -11.41 29.68
C GLN A 217 19.56 -10.52 28.46
N GLN A 218 18.33 -10.64 27.94
CA GLN A 218 17.80 -9.82 26.84
C GLN A 218 16.50 -9.12 27.21
N GLN A 219 16.30 -7.95 26.60
CA GLN A 219 15.04 -7.23 26.61
C GLN A 219 14.45 -7.20 25.20
N LEU A 220 13.15 -7.45 25.11
CA LEU A 220 12.36 -7.26 23.89
C LEU A 220 11.29 -6.21 24.17
N GLU A 221 11.34 -5.14 23.39
CA GLU A 221 10.29 -4.14 23.29
C GLU A 221 9.45 -4.46 22.05
N VAL A 222 8.14 -4.59 22.24
CA VAL A 222 7.17 -4.75 21.15
C VAL A 222 6.24 -3.55 21.14
N ALA A 223 6.10 -2.92 19.99
CA ALA A 223 5.20 -1.80 19.77
C ALA A 223 4.38 -2.00 18.49
N LEU A 224 3.20 -1.41 18.40
CA LEU A 224 2.36 -1.46 17.20
C LEU A 224 2.68 -0.31 16.25
N ASP A 225 3.07 0.81 16.82
CA ASP A 225 3.63 1.95 16.11
C ASP A 225 4.65 2.65 17.01
N GLU A 226 5.20 3.76 16.53
CA GLU A 226 6.24 4.50 17.26
C GLU A 226 5.74 5.13 18.58
N GLN A 227 4.43 5.13 18.83
CA GLN A 227 3.80 5.78 19.99
C GLN A 227 3.09 4.78 20.92
N ASN A 228 2.78 3.57 20.45
CA ASN A 228 2.01 2.56 21.17
C ASN A 228 2.87 1.35 21.55
N LEU A 229 3.61 1.48 22.66
CA LEU A 229 4.33 0.38 23.28
C LEU A 229 3.32 -0.64 23.85
N LEU A 230 3.41 -1.89 23.39
CA LEU A 230 2.56 -2.97 23.88
C LEU A 230 3.12 -3.61 25.14
N GLN A 231 4.41 -3.88 25.12
CA GLN A 231 5.06 -4.63 26.18
C GLN A 231 6.57 -4.38 26.18
N GLU A 232 7.09 -4.12 27.38
CA GLU A 232 8.51 -4.15 27.72
C GLU A 232 8.67 -5.21 28.81
N SER A 233 9.45 -6.25 28.55
CA SER A 233 9.65 -7.31 29.55
C SER A 233 10.97 -8.05 29.37
N GLU A 234 11.58 -8.41 30.49
CA GLU A 234 12.54 -9.53 30.52
C GLU A 234 11.78 -10.81 30.15
N LEU A 235 12.20 -11.46 29.08
CA LEU A 235 11.49 -12.60 28.51
C LEU A 235 11.56 -13.82 29.46
N ILE A 236 10.50 -14.07 30.23
CA ILE A 236 10.34 -15.32 30.98
C ILE A 236 9.77 -16.38 30.03
N VAL A 237 10.66 -17.16 29.45
CA VAL A 237 10.40 -18.17 28.43
C VAL A 237 9.74 -19.40 29.05
N LYS A 238 8.49 -19.69 28.68
CA LYS A 238 8.00 -21.06 28.67
C LYS A 238 8.21 -21.58 27.25
N ARG A 239 8.87 -22.73 27.06
CA ARG A 239 8.83 -23.41 25.76
C ARG A 239 9.98 -23.09 24.81
N ASP A 240 10.33 -21.80 24.71
CA ASP A 240 10.86 -21.09 23.51
C ASP A 240 9.86 -20.07 22.90
N THR A 241 8.71 -19.86 23.56
CA THR A 241 7.60 -19.08 23.01
C THR A 241 7.27 -17.87 23.91
N LEU A 242 7.09 -16.70 23.30
CA LEU A 242 6.56 -15.50 23.96
C LEU A 242 5.14 -15.24 23.49
N LEU A 243 4.23 -14.97 24.43
CA LEU A 243 2.83 -14.68 24.15
C LEU A 243 2.48 -13.26 24.62
N ILE A 244 1.90 -12.48 23.72
CA ILE A 244 1.39 -11.14 23.98
C ILE A 244 -0.11 -11.15 23.70
N ASN A 245 -0.93 -11.04 24.75
CA ASN A 245 -2.37 -10.94 24.62
C ASN A 245 -2.77 -9.48 24.40
N LEU A 246 -3.56 -9.22 23.37
CA LEU A 246 -4.02 -7.88 23.02
C LEU A 246 -5.47 -7.72 23.49
N ASN A 247 -5.64 -6.97 24.59
CA ASN A 247 -6.96 -6.70 25.17
C ASN A 247 -7.68 -5.52 24.49
N HIS A 248 -6.94 -4.68 23.77
CA HIS A 248 -7.47 -3.51 23.07
C HIS A 248 -7.26 -3.64 21.56
N VAL A 249 -8.26 -3.17 20.80
CA VAL A 249 -8.32 -3.25 19.34
C VAL A 249 -7.15 -2.46 18.75
N VAL A 250 -6.29 -3.17 18.03
CA VAL A 250 -5.30 -2.54 17.18
C VAL A 250 -5.81 -2.64 15.76
N ASP A 251 -6.10 -1.46 15.25
CA ASP A 251 -6.44 -1.12 13.88
C ASP A 251 -7.87 -1.38 13.38
N ARG A 252 -8.37 -0.38 12.66
CA ARG A 252 -9.72 -0.28 12.08
C ARG A 252 -9.72 -0.52 10.57
N SER A 253 -8.54 -0.53 9.91
CA SER A 253 -8.42 -0.69 8.44
C SER A 253 -7.94 -2.06 7.98
N GLY A 254 -7.51 -2.92 8.91
CA GLY A 254 -6.87 -4.20 8.62
C GLY A 254 -5.38 -4.11 8.34
N ASP A 255 -4.78 -2.91 8.28
CA ASP A 255 -3.33 -2.77 8.31
C ASP A 255 -2.84 -3.00 9.75
N LEU A 256 -1.70 -3.64 9.93
CA LEU A 256 -1.05 -3.85 11.22
C LEU A 256 0.43 -3.55 11.04
N LYS A 257 0.93 -2.63 11.85
CA LYS A 257 2.36 -2.39 12.00
C LYS A 257 2.81 -3.01 13.33
N LEU A 258 3.99 -3.61 13.30
CA LEU A 258 4.68 -4.16 14.45
C LEU A 258 6.11 -3.68 14.39
N GLN A 259 6.60 -3.14 15.49
CA GLN A 259 7.98 -2.74 15.68
C GLN A 259 8.55 -3.58 16.83
N LEU A 260 9.72 -4.15 16.58
CA LEU A 260 10.43 -4.99 17.51
C LEU A 260 11.80 -4.36 17.73
N LYS A 261 12.14 -4.11 18.99
CA LYS A 261 13.46 -3.67 19.39
C LYS A 261 14.02 -4.66 20.39
N THR A 262 15.20 -5.17 20.08
CA THR A 262 15.90 -6.13 20.93
C THR A 262 17.22 -5.52 21.40
N SER A 263 17.49 -5.67 22.69
CA SER A 263 18.74 -5.25 23.32
C SER A 263 19.33 -6.39 24.14
N CYS A 264 20.66 -6.46 24.16
CA CYS A 264 21.44 -7.44 24.90
C CYS A 264 22.68 -6.74 25.44
N PHE A 265 23.11 -7.10 26.65
CA PHE A 265 24.30 -6.50 27.26
C PHE A 265 25.53 -6.76 26.37
N GLY A 266 26.28 -5.69 26.05
CA GLY A 266 27.48 -5.76 25.20
C GLY A 266 27.24 -5.95 23.70
N VAL A 267 25.99 -5.98 23.22
CA VAL A 267 25.63 -6.10 21.80
C VAL A 267 24.81 -4.89 21.35
N PRO A 268 25.07 -4.29 20.17
CA PRO A 268 24.24 -3.23 19.64
C PRO A 268 22.78 -3.66 19.51
N SER A 269 21.85 -2.81 19.96
CA SER A 269 20.42 -3.06 19.82
C SER A 269 20.05 -3.24 18.35
N SER A 270 19.15 -4.19 18.07
CA SER A 270 18.60 -4.34 16.73
C SER A 270 17.13 -3.93 16.71
N SER A 271 16.69 -3.36 15.59
CA SER A 271 15.28 -3.13 15.35
C SER A 271 14.84 -3.82 14.06
N SER A 272 13.62 -4.35 14.11
CA SER A 272 12.93 -4.88 12.95
C SER A 272 11.48 -4.44 12.99
N SER A 273 10.86 -4.32 11.82
CA SER A 273 9.46 -3.95 11.71
C SER A 273 8.73 -4.86 10.75
N LEU A 274 7.43 -5.02 10.93
CA LEU A 274 6.56 -5.71 10.00
C LEU A 274 5.34 -4.83 9.79
N SER A 275 5.02 -4.53 8.53
CA SER A 275 3.72 -3.98 8.18
C SER A 275 2.98 -5.01 7.34
N ILE A 276 1.81 -5.43 7.77
CA ILE A 276 1.02 -6.49 7.13
C ILE A 276 -0.41 -6.02 7.02
N ASN A 277 -1.16 -6.47 6.00
CA ASN A 277 -2.60 -6.23 5.98
C ASN A 277 -3.28 -7.54 6.40
N VAL A 278 -3.72 -7.57 7.64
CA VAL A 278 -4.37 -8.71 8.29
C VAL A 278 -5.58 -9.17 7.49
N LEU A 279 -6.35 -8.24 6.92
CA LEU A 279 -7.50 -8.58 6.08
C LEU A 279 -7.08 -9.42 4.87
N PHE A 280 -6.05 -8.98 4.14
CA PHE A 280 -5.52 -9.72 2.99
C PHE A 280 -4.95 -11.08 3.36
N GLU A 281 -4.23 -11.17 4.48
CA GLU A 281 -3.71 -12.44 4.96
C GLU A 281 -4.83 -13.40 5.38
N THR A 282 -5.92 -12.88 5.96
CA THR A 282 -7.09 -13.72 6.25
C THR A 282 -7.79 -14.19 4.97
N MET A 283 -7.86 -13.38 3.90
CA MET A 283 -8.42 -13.82 2.62
C MET A 283 -7.66 -15.00 2.01
N ASN A 284 -6.38 -15.19 2.36
CA ASN A 284 -5.57 -16.33 1.92
C ASN A 284 -5.90 -17.63 2.66
N ASN A 285 -6.77 -17.59 3.69
CA ASN A 285 -7.10 -18.76 4.47
C ASN A 285 -8.17 -19.62 3.75
N PRO A 286 -7.86 -20.89 3.41
CA PRO A 286 -8.76 -21.75 2.63
C PRO A 286 -10.12 -22.00 3.30
N LYS A 287 -10.20 -21.96 4.64
CA LYS A 287 -11.48 -22.12 5.36
C LYS A 287 -12.42 -20.92 5.17
N ILE A 288 -11.85 -19.75 4.89
CA ILE A 288 -12.59 -18.51 4.70
C ILE A 288 -13.03 -18.36 3.26
N THR A 289 -12.18 -18.75 2.29
CA THR A 289 -12.57 -18.78 0.88
C THR A 289 -13.79 -19.66 0.66
N ASP A 290 -13.88 -20.83 1.32
CA ASP A 290 -15.05 -21.72 1.20
C ASP A 290 -16.34 -21.10 1.79
N CYS A 291 -16.25 -20.48 2.97
CA CYS A 291 -17.38 -19.79 3.61
C CYS A 291 -17.83 -18.57 2.78
N THR A 292 -16.86 -17.87 2.20
CA THR A 292 -17.14 -16.70 1.38
C THR A 292 -17.68 -17.10 0.01
N ASP A 293 -17.26 -18.21 -0.57
CA ASP A 293 -17.84 -18.75 -1.80
C ASP A 293 -19.30 -19.12 -1.62
N ALA A 294 -19.66 -19.73 -0.49
CA ALA A 294 -21.05 -19.99 -0.15
C ALA A 294 -21.85 -18.68 -0.02
N PHE A 295 -21.26 -17.66 0.60
CA PHE A 295 -21.87 -16.35 0.80
C PHE A 295 -21.97 -15.52 -0.50
N VAL A 296 -20.95 -15.52 -1.34
CA VAL A 296 -20.91 -14.87 -2.66
C VAL A 296 -21.88 -15.59 -3.60
N LYS A 297 -21.97 -16.92 -3.56
CA LYS A 297 -23.02 -17.68 -4.27
C LYS A 297 -24.41 -17.29 -3.78
N PHE A 298 -24.60 -17.10 -2.48
CA PHE A 298 -25.85 -16.59 -1.90
C PHE A 298 -26.17 -15.18 -2.41
N LEU A 299 -25.23 -14.24 -2.39
CA LEU A 299 -25.42 -12.89 -2.91
C LEU A 299 -25.74 -12.90 -4.41
N LYS A 300 -25.00 -13.66 -5.23
CA LYS A 300 -25.24 -13.82 -6.68
C LYS A 300 -26.62 -14.44 -6.96
N LYS A 301 -27.05 -15.39 -6.14
CA LYS A 301 -28.39 -16.01 -6.23
C LYS A 301 -29.52 -15.02 -5.89
N ASN A 302 -29.24 -14.07 -5.00
CA ASN A 302 -30.20 -13.05 -4.54
C ASN A 302 -30.06 -11.69 -5.24
N GLN A 303 -29.14 -11.53 -6.19
CA GLN A 303 -28.95 -10.33 -7.01
C GLN A 303 -30.07 -10.04 -8.03
N LYS A 304 -31.21 -10.76 -7.99
CA LYS A 304 -32.41 -10.39 -8.75
C LYS A 304 -33.15 -9.18 -8.17
N THR A 305 -32.77 -8.69 -6.99
CA THR A 305 -33.18 -7.37 -6.51
C THR A 305 -32.16 -6.33 -6.93
N GLN A 306 -32.58 -5.42 -7.82
CA GLN A 306 -31.81 -4.25 -8.22
C GLN A 306 -31.28 -3.51 -6.98
N ILE A 307 -29.97 -3.36 -6.89
CA ILE A 307 -29.37 -2.39 -5.96
C ILE A 307 -29.65 -1.02 -6.57
N VAL A 308 -30.74 -0.40 -6.13
CA VAL A 308 -31.00 1.02 -6.38
C VAL A 308 -29.93 1.79 -5.61
N ILE A 309 -29.06 2.49 -6.33
CA ILE A 309 -28.20 3.53 -5.74
C ILE A 309 -29.16 4.60 -5.23
N PRO A 310 -29.19 4.95 -3.94
CA PRO A 310 -30.12 5.96 -3.46
C PRO A 310 -29.70 7.31 -4.03
N ASP A 311 -30.53 7.88 -4.91
CA ASP A 311 -30.58 9.34 -5.04
C ASP A 311 -30.98 9.92 -3.67
N GLU A 312 -30.45 11.10 -3.34
CA GLU A 312 -30.42 11.73 -2.00
C GLU A 312 -31.76 11.96 -1.29
N THR A 313 -32.87 11.42 -1.78
CA THR A 313 -34.19 11.58 -1.17
C THR A 313 -35.02 10.32 -1.31
N ASN A 314 -34.69 9.26 -0.57
CA ASN A 314 -35.68 8.37 0.05
C ASN A 314 -35.02 7.36 0.99
N THR A 315 -35.43 7.41 2.26
CA THR A 315 -35.02 6.47 3.30
C THR A 315 -36.03 5.33 3.37
N GLU A 316 -35.77 4.25 2.62
CA GLU A 316 -36.35 2.94 2.97
C GLU A 316 -35.24 2.05 3.51
N GLN A 317 -35.29 1.84 4.84
CA GLN A 317 -34.41 0.91 5.55
C GLN A 317 -34.80 -0.53 5.20
N THR A 318 -33.97 -1.21 4.42
CA THR A 318 -34.04 -2.67 4.30
C THR A 318 -33.14 -3.32 5.35
N ASP A 319 -33.78 -4.00 6.30
CA ASP A 319 -33.16 -4.64 7.45
C ASP A 319 -32.49 -5.96 7.00
N THR A 320 -31.19 -5.92 6.72
CA THR A 320 -30.38 -7.11 6.44
C THR A 320 -29.23 -7.22 7.44
N SER A 321 -29.55 -7.57 8.68
CA SER A 321 -28.53 -7.90 9.68
C SER A 321 -27.91 -9.26 9.33
N LEU A 322 -26.82 -9.24 8.56
CA LEU A 322 -25.97 -10.41 8.37
C LEU A 322 -25.13 -10.64 9.63
N LYS A 323 -25.67 -11.44 10.57
CA LYS A 323 -24.90 -11.91 11.72
C LYS A 323 -23.95 -13.00 11.23
N PHE A 324 -22.67 -12.67 11.10
CA PHE A 324 -21.62 -13.69 10.98
C PHE A 324 -21.58 -14.50 12.28
N SER A 325 -21.69 -15.84 12.17
CA SER A 325 -21.32 -16.73 13.27
C SER A 325 -19.87 -16.45 13.67
N PRO A 326 -19.48 -16.50 14.96
CA PRO A 326 -18.09 -16.28 15.34
C PRO A 326 -17.22 -17.33 14.65
N ILE A 327 -16.48 -16.89 13.62
CA ILE A 327 -15.50 -17.72 12.94
C ILE A 327 -14.42 -18.01 13.98
N SER A 328 -14.01 -19.28 14.11
CA SER A 328 -12.88 -19.65 14.97
C SER A 328 -11.69 -18.73 14.67
N PRO A 329 -10.94 -18.28 15.68
CA PRO A 329 -9.80 -17.39 15.43
C PRO A 329 -8.88 -17.94 14.35
N ILE A 330 -8.49 -17.06 13.44
CA ILE A 330 -7.66 -17.34 12.30
C ILE A 330 -6.21 -17.14 12.71
N GLU A 331 -5.37 -18.12 12.43
CA GLU A 331 -3.94 -18.01 12.68
C GLU A 331 -3.22 -17.60 11.40
N ILE A 332 -2.44 -16.52 11.49
CA ILE A 332 -1.56 -16.05 10.40
C ILE A 332 -0.12 -16.21 10.88
N GLN A 333 0.68 -16.95 10.11
CA GLN A 333 2.08 -17.17 10.41
C GLN A 333 2.97 -16.30 9.53
N VAL A 334 3.85 -15.52 10.14
CA VAL A 334 4.79 -14.64 9.42
C VAL A 334 6.22 -14.98 9.80
N PRO A 335 7.03 -15.56 8.89
CA PRO A 335 8.43 -15.84 9.14
C PRO A 335 9.25 -14.57 9.39
N GLN A 336 10.27 -14.66 10.24
CA GLN A 336 11.18 -13.54 10.54
C GLN A 336 11.89 -13.00 9.29
N CYS A 337 12.13 -13.86 8.29
CA CYS A 337 12.71 -13.47 7.00
C CYS A 337 11.82 -12.51 6.18
N LYS A 338 10.54 -12.31 6.56
CA LYS A 338 9.63 -11.35 5.94
C LYS A 338 9.59 -9.98 6.63
N PHE A 339 10.22 -9.80 7.79
CA PHE A 339 10.31 -8.50 8.47
C PHE A 339 11.20 -7.53 7.70
N ASP A 340 11.10 -6.24 7.98
CA ASP A 340 12.07 -5.22 7.60
C ASP A 340 13.09 -5.02 8.73
N GLY A 341 14.24 -4.47 8.40
CA GLY A 341 15.22 -3.90 9.31
C GLY A 341 14.95 -2.42 9.59
N ILE A 342 15.98 -1.73 10.09
CA ILE A 342 15.90 -0.32 10.50
C ILE A 342 15.38 0.55 9.35
N LYS A 343 14.38 1.42 9.62
CA LYS A 343 13.79 2.35 8.63
C LYS A 343 13.33 1.68 7.33
N GLY A 344 12.74 0.48 7.41
CA GLY A 344 12.24 -0.21 6.22
C GLY A 344 13.36 -0.71 5.30
N THR A 345 14.52 -1.08 5.84
CA THR A 345 15.58 -1.72 5.06
C THR A 345 15.42 -3.24 5.06
N ASN A 346 16.20 -3.97 4.25
CA ASN A 346 16.23 -5.44 4.31
C ASN A 346 17.33 -5.98 5.26
N GLN A 347 18.16 -5.09 5.80
CA GLN A 347 19.26 -5.43 6.70
C GLN A 347 18.73 -5.64 8.12
N LYS A 348 18.59 -6.90 8.51
CA LYS A 348 18.13 -7.29 9.83
C LYS A 348 19.35 -7.44 10.73
N GLY A 349 19.20 -7.05 11.99
CA GLY A 349 20.17 -7.41 13.01
C GLY A 349 20.15 -8.92 13.30
N LEU A 350 20.56 -9.30 14.49
CA LEU A 350 20.57 -10.71 14.91
C LEU A 350 19.18 -11.35 14.79
N LYS A 351 19.14 -12.65 14.48
CA LYS A 351 17.89 -13.41 14.46
C LYS A 351 17.49 -13.78 15.89
N PHE A 352 16.32 -13.30 16.32
CA PHE A 352 15.80 -13.54 17.68
C PHE A 352 14.65 -14.55 17.72
N PHE A 353 13.94 -14.76 16.62
CA PHE A 353 12.81 -15.69 16.52
C PHE A 353 12.74 -16.30 15.13
N GLU A 354 12.02 -17.41 14.97
CA GLU A 354 11.80 -18.04 13.67
C GLU A 354 10.62 -17.44 12.92
N TYR A 355 9.48 -17.30 13.61
CA TYR A 355 8.27 -16.72 13.07
C TYR A 355 7.39 -16.13 14.17
N ILE A 356 6.48 -15.24 13.78
CA ILE A 356 5.36 -14.86 14.62
C ILE A 356 4.08 -15.55 14.15
N ARG A 357 3.17 -15.79 15.09
CA ARG A 357 1.79 -16.20 14.83
C ARG A 357 0.86 -15.12 15.36
N LEU A 358 0.06 -14.55 14.47
CA LEU A 358 -1.02 -13.64 14.80
C LEU A 358 -2.31 -14.46 14.94
N VAL A 359 -3.01 -14.30 16.05
CA VAL A 359 -4.35 -14.87 16.24
C VAL A 359 -5.35 -13.75 16.00
N VAL A 360 -6.19 -13.93 14.99
CA VAL A 360 -7.07 -12.90 14.45
C VAL A 360 -8.52 -13.34 14.55
N GLN A 361 -9.35 -12.46 15.06
CA GLN A 361 -10.79 -12.63 15.10
C GLN A 361 -11.43 -11.69 14.08
N LEU A 362 -12.36 -12.22 13.28
CA LEU A 362 -13.22 -11.39 12.43
C LEU A 362 -14.40 -10.91 13.26
N GLU A 363 -14.61 -9.60 13.29
CA GLU A 363 -15.74 -8.95 13.93
C GLU A 363 -16.56 -8.23 12.84
N SER A 364 -17.88 -8.42 12.83
CA SER A 364 -18.77 -7.60 12.01
C SER A 364 -19.06 -6.33 12.80
N SER A 365 -18.63 -5.17 12.31
CA SER A 365 -19.18 -3.91 12.85
C SER A 365 -20.62 -3.73 12.36
N ASP A 366 -21.44 -3.02 13.13
CA ASP A 366 -22.78 -2.61 12.69
C ASP A 366 -22.61 -1.76 11.43
N THR A 367 -23.08 -2.26 10.28
CA THR A 367 -22.95 -1.60 8.96
C THR A 367 -23.52 -0.18 8.96
N ARG A 368 -24.38 0.16 9.93
CA ARG A 368 -24.95 1.50 10.15
C ARG A 368 -23.94 2.54 10.65
N LEU A 369 -22.76 2.12 11.13
CA LEU A 369 -21.72 3.00 11.70
C LEU A 369 -20.55 3.29 10.74
N LEU A 370 -20.67 2.92 9.46
CA LEU A 370 -19.68 3.31 8.45
C LEU A 370 -19.59 4.84 8.38
N THR A 371 -18.43 5.37 8.75
CA THR A 371 -18.15 6.81 8.63
C THR A 371 -18.28 7.26 7.16
N LYS A 372 -18.65 8.52 6.93
CA LYS A 372 -18.72 9.10 5.57
C LYS A 372 -17.42 8.90 4.77
N SER A 373 -16.27 8.97 5.44
CA SER A 373 -14.97 8.65 4.86
C SER A 373 -14.87 7.21 4.36
N MET A 374 -15.33 6.22 5.14
CA MET A 374 -15.30 4.81 4.71
C MET A 374 -16.22 4.56 3.51
N GLN A 375 -17.41 5.18 3.51
CA GLN A 375 -18.35 5.09 2.38
C GLN A 375 -17.76 5.69 1.10
N ALA A 376 -17.06 6.83 1.20
CA ALA A 376 -16.38 7.44 0.06
C ALA A 376 -15.28 6.52 -0.49
N VAL A 377 -14.46 5.93 0.38
CA VAL A 377 -13.42 4.97 -0.02
C VAL A 377 -14.03 3.72 -0.66
N GLN A 378 -15.17 3.22 -0.15
CA GLN A 378 -15.87 2.07 -0.72
C GLN A 378 -16.44 2.37 -2.12
N ALA A 379 -17.13 3.50 -2.28
CA ALA A 379 -17.68 3.91 -3.58
C ALA A 379 -16.55 4.09 -4.61
N PHE A 380 -15.44 4.65 -4.17
CA PHE A 380 -14.24 4.83 -4.96
C PHE A 380 -13.61 3.49 -5.38
N ASN A 381 -13.38 2.57 -4.44
CA ASN A 381 -12.84 1.24 -4.71
C ASN A 381 -13.76 0.45 -5.66
N SER A 382 -15.07 0.57 -5.49
CA SER A 382 -16.06 -0.09 -6.35
C SER A 382 -15.99 0.43 -7.79
N LYS A 383 -15.83 1.75 -7.99
CA LYS A 383 -15.65 2.36 -9.32
C LYS A 383 -14.36 1.89 -9.99
N LEU A 384 -13.25 1.86 -9.25
CA LEU A 384 -11.96 1.39 -9.74
C LEU A 384 -12.03 -0.10 -10.16
N LEU A 385 -12.60 -0.96 -9.32
CA LEU A 385 -12.74 -2.39 -9.62
C LEU A 385 -13.72 -2.65 -10.77
N HIS A 386 -14.79 -1.87 -10.89
CA HIS A 386 -15.68 -1.91 -12.05
C HIS A 386 -14.94 -1.52 -13.35
N HIS A 387 -14.07 -0.50 -13.29
CA HIS A 387 -13.25 -0.10 -14.44
C HIS A 387 -12.30 -1.23 -14.87
N LEU A 388 -11.66 -1.90 -13.91
CA LEU A 388 -10.82 -3.08 -14.14
C LEU A 388 -11.61 -4.19 -14.86
N ALA A 389 -12.76 -4.59 -14.31
CA ALA A 389 -13.60 -5.64 -14.89
C ALA A 389 -14.09 -5.31 -16.32
N LYS A 390 -14.30 -4.02 -16.64
CA LYS A 390 -14.67 -3.57 -17.99
C LYS A 390 -13.49 -3.69 -18.98
N SER A 391 -12.28 -3.36 -18.53
CA SER A 391 -11.07 -3.45 -19.36
C SER A 391 -10.71 -4.91 -19.72
N GLU A 392 -10.94 -5.87 -18.82
CA GLU A 392 -10.75 -7.30 -19.10
C GLU A 392 -11.70 -7.81 -20.20
N ARG A 393 -12.97 -7.39 -20.18
CA ARG A 393 -13.95 -7.78 -21.21
C ARG A 393 -13.58 -7.26 -22.58
N GLN A 394 -13.05 -6.04 -22.69
CA GLN A 394 -12.61 -5.47 -23.96
C GLN A 394 -11.42 -6.25 -24.57
N PHE A 395 -10.53 -6.81 -23.75
CA PHE A 395 -9.41 -7.63 -24.23
C PHE A 395 -9.84 -9.04 -24.65
N SER A 396 -10.80 -9.66 -23.95
CA SER A 396 -11.35 -10.96 -24.36
C SER A 396 -12.01 -10.93 -25.75
N LEU A 397 -12.47 -9.74 -26.18
CA LEU A 397 -13.06 -9.51 -27.50
C LEU A 397 -12.02 -9.17 -28.58
N LEU A 398 -10.82 -8.73 -28.20
CA LEU A 398 -9.69 -8.44 -29.09
C LEU A 398 -8.74 -9.64 -29.29
N GLY A 399 -8.95 -10.72 -28.53
CA GLY A 399 -8.18 -11.97 -28.58
C GLY A 399 -8.79 -13.08 -29.44
N ASN A 400 -9.75 -12.78 -30.33
CA ASN A 400 -10.30 -13.71 -31.32
C ASN A 400 -9.90 -13.32 -32.74
#